data_AF-M7N7N7-F1
#
_entry.id   AF-M7N7N7-F1
#
_cell.length_a   1.000
_cell.length_b   1.000
_cell.length_c   1.000
_cell.angle_alpha   90.00
_cell.angle_beta   90.00
_cell.angle_gamma   90.00
#
_symmetry.space_group_name_H-M   'P 1'
#
loop_
_entity.id
_entity.type
_entity.pdbx_description
1 polymer ?
#
loop_
_entity_poly.entity_id
_entity_poly.type
_entity_poly.pdbx_seq_one_letter_code
_entity_poly.pdbx_strand_id
1 'polypeptide(L)'
;MNTRLQPLREFMYSYHRLALDVFTDNADGSRKLISEGLAGLKPVRDYNPSAILLIAFFDSKATELTNMFKQGAPQVKQQAYATLTALDPSNTDKYSQILR
;
A
#
# COMPACT_ATOMS: atom_id res chain seq x y z
N MET A 1 -12.32 -10.68 -17.52
CA MET A 1 -11.83 -9.87 -16.37
C MET A 1 -11.12 -8.62 -16.89
N ASN A 2 -11.19 -7.48 -16.19
CA ASN A 2 -10.52 -6.25 -16.63
C ASN A 2 -8.99 -6.35 -16.43
N THR A 3 -8.23 -6.32 -17.53
CA THR A 3 -6.77 -6.41 -17.57
C THR A 3 -6.08 -5.23 -16.90
N ARG A 4 -6.67 -4.03 -16.95
CA ARG A 4 -6.07 -2.82 -16.35
C ARG A 4 -6.09 -2.84 -14.82
N LEU A 5 -6.93 -3.68 -14.21
CA LEU A 5 -6.97 -3.91 -12.76
C LEU A 5 -6.15 -5.15 -12.33
N GLN A 6 -5.44 -5.80 -13.25
CA GLN A 6 -4.58 -6.94 -12.92
C GLN A 6 -3.51 -6.60 -11.89
N PRO A 7 -2.79 -5.47 -11.97
CA PRO A 7 -1.78 -5.12 -10.97
C PRO A 7 -2.34 -5.02 -9.55
N LEU A 8 -3.59 -4.55 -9.41
CA LEU A 8 -4.26 -4.51 -8.10
C LEU A 8 -4.51 -5.91 -7.53
N ARG A 9 -4.93 -6.87 -8.37
CA ARG A 9 -5.16 -8.25 -7.93
C ARG A 9 -3.87 -8.95 -7.55
N GLU A 10 -2.82 -8.76 -8.34
CA GLU A 10 -1.47 -9.29 -8.06
C GLU A 10 -0.91 -8.69 -6.77
N PHE A 11 -1.06 -7.37 -6.60
CA PHE A 11 -0.70 -6.72 -5.36
C PHE A 11 -1.48 -7.26 -4.16
N MET A 12 -2.81 -7.42 -4.27
CA MET A 12 -3.60 -8.00 -3.18
C MET A 12 -3.15 -9.41 -2.82
N TYR A 13 -2.79 -10.25 -3.80
CA TYR A 13 -2.24 -11.57 -3.53
C TYR A 13 -0.91 -11.48 -2.78
N SER A 14 0.04 -10.72 -3.31
CA SER A 14 1.38 -10.56 -2.72
C SER A 14 1.32 -9.91 -1.34
N TYR A 15 0.47 -8.90 -1.15
CA TYR A 15 0.24 -8.23 0.12
C TYR A 15 -0.16 -9.21 1.22
N HIS A 16 -1.19 -10.02 0.98
CA HIS A 16 -1.68 -10.95 2.00
C HIS A 16 -0.77 -12.18 2.13
N ARG A 17 -0.50 -12.88 1.02
CA ARG A 17 0.15 -14.20 1.05
C ARG A 17 1.66 -14.14 1.23
N LEU A 18 2.32 -13.12 0.67
CA LEU A 18 3.78 -13.05 0.62
C LEU A 18 4.37 -12.03 1.58
N ALA A 19 3.63 -10.99 1.97
CA ALA A 19 4.09 -10.03 2.95
C ALA A 19 3.48 -10.27 4.34
N LEU A 20 2.16 -10.34 4.48
CA LEU A 20 1.52 -10.45 5.80
C LEU A 20 1.76 -11.79 6.49
N ASP A 21 1.69 -12.91 5.75
CA ASP A 21 1.89 -14.24 6.33
C ASP A 21 3.29 -14.46 6.93
N VAL A 22 4.30 -13.72 6.47
CA VAL A 22 5.69 -13.79 6.96
C VAL A 22 6.10 -12.55 7.76
N PHE A 23 5.14 -11.66 8.09
CA PHE A 23 5.44 -10.36 8.67
C PHE A 23 6.09 -10.47 10.06
N THR A 24 5.70 -11.46 10.86
CA THR A 24 6.29 -11.71 12.18
C THR A 24 7.75 -12.16 12.09
N ASP A 25 8.10 -12.86 11.01
CA ASP A 25 9.41 -13.46 10.83
C ASP A 25 10.37 -12.47 10.12
N ASN A 26 9.84 -11.64 9.23
CA ASN A 26 10.62 -10.65 8.47
C ASN A 26 9.82 -9.36 8.19
N ALA A 27 9.59 -8.55 9.22
CA ALA A 27 8.82 -7.32 9.11
C ALA A 27 9.40 -6.32 8.08
N ASP A 28 10.72 -6.17 8.02
CA ASP A 28 11.36 -5.23 7.08
C ASP A 28 11.27 -5.69 5.63
N GLY A 29 11.45 -6.99 5.38
CA GLY A 29 11.21 -7.59 4.06
C GLY A 29 9.78 -7.41 3.61
N SER A 30 8.81 -7.64 4.50
CA SER A 30 7.38 -7.44 4.20
C SER A 30 7.04 -5.98 3.91
N ARG A 31 7.55 -5.03 4.70
CA ARG A 31 7.36 -3.59 4.44
C ARG A 31 7.91 -3.19 3.07
N LYS A 32 9.09 -3.70 2.70
CA LYS A 32 9.70 -3.43 1.40
C LYS A 32 8.83 -3.98 0.26
N LEU A 33 8.40 -5.24 0.35
CA LEU A 33 7.56 -5.89 -0.65
C LEU A 33 6.23 -5.14 -0.83
N ILE A 34 5.62 -4.69 0.26
CA ILE A 34 4.39 -3.89 0.22
C ILE A 34 4.66 -2.54 -0.44
N SER A 35 5.75 -1.85 -0.09
CA SER A 35 6.10 -0.56 -0.68
C SER A 35 6.32 -0.65 -2.20
N GLU A 36 7.00 -1.70 -2.67
CA GLU A 36 7.21 -1.97 -4.09
C GLU A 36 5.88 -2.27 -4.80
N GLY A 37 5.03 -3.10 -4.19
CA GLY A 37 3.70 -3.40 -4.69
C GLY A 37 2.79 -2.19 -4.79
N LEU A 38 2.82 -1.29 -3.81
CA LEU A 38 2.08 -0.03 -3.82
C LEU A 38 2.52 0.86 -4.98
N ALA A 39 3.82 0.98 -5.26
CA ALA A 39 4.31 1.74 -6.41
C ALA A 39 3.74 1.21 -7.74
N GLY A 40 3.56 -0.11 -7.84
CA GLY A 40 2.93 -0.78 -8.99
C GLY A 40 1.44 -0.45 -9.20
N LEU A 41 0.77 0.18 -8.22
CA LEU A 41 -0.65 0.58 -8.35
C LEU A 41 -0.84 1.94 -9.02
N LYS A 42 0.23 2.72 -9.24
CA LYS A 42 0.10 4.04 -9.89
C LYS A 42 -0.66 3.98 -11.23
N PRO A 43 -0.35 3.05 -12.16
CA PRO A 43 -1.09 2.94 -13.43
C PRO A 43 -2.58 2.61 -13.22
N VAL A 44 -2.92 1.87 -12.16
CA VAL A 44 -4.33 1.56 -11.83
C VAL A 44 -5.06 2.81 -11.37
N ARG A 45 -4.42 3.60 -10.49
CA ARG A 45 -4.95 4.87 -9.99
C ARG A 45 -5.12 5.89 -11.12
N ASP A 46 -4.10 6.05 -11.96
CA ASP A 46 -4.13 6.97 -13.10
C ASP A 46 -5.21 6.58 -14.12
N TYR A 47 -5.40 5.27 -14.34
CA TYR A 47 -6.41 4.76 -15.27
C TYR A 47 -7.84 4.99 -14.77
N ASN A 48 -8.13 4.67 -13.51
CA ASN A 48 -9.46 4.87 -12.92
C ASN A 48 -9.36 5.14 -11.41
N PRO A 49 -9.33 6.43 -11.01
CA PRO A 49 -9.35 6.81 -9.61
C PRO A 49 -10.59 6.33 -8.85
N SER A 50 -11.71 6.18 -9.56
CA SER A 50 -13.00 5.74 -9.02
C SER A 50 -13.19 4.21 -9.05
N ALA A 51 -12.12 3.44 -9.28
CA ALA A 51 -12.19 1.99 -9.24
C ALA A 51 -12.58 1.50 -7.84
N ILE A 52 -13.78 0.91 -7.72
CA ILE A 52 -14.34 0.44 -6.43
C ILE A 52 -13.37 -0.50 -5.71
N LEU A 53 -12.67 -1.38 -6.43
CA LEU A 53 -11.69 -2.30 -5.82
C LEU A 53 -10.49 -1.56 -5.21
N LEU A 54 -10.03 -0.48 -5.83
CA LEU A 54 -8.91 0.31 -5.32
C LEU A 54 -9.35 1.10 -4.08
N ILE A 55 -10.53 1.72 -4.14
CA ILE A 55 -11.13 2.46 -3.01
C ILE A 55 -11.36 1.52 -1.83
N ALA A 56 -12.04 0.38 -2.04
CA ALA A 56 -12.32 -0.60 -1.00
C ALA A 56 -11.06 -1.16 -0.33
N PHE A 57 -9.98 -1.34 -1.10
CA PHE A 57 -8.69 -1.73 -0.55
C PHE A 57 -8.16 -0.67 0.42
N PHE A 58 -8.09 0.60 0.01
CA PHE A 58 -7.57 1.65 0.87
C PHE A 58 -8.48 1.94 2.08
N ASP A 59 -9.80 1.94 1.89
CA ASP A 59 -10.76 2.14 3.00
C ASP A 59 -10.58 1.08 4.09
N SER A 60 -10.32 -0.17 3.72
CA SER A 60 -10.11 -1.26 4.67
C SER A 60 -8.69 -1.31 5.25
N LYS A 61 -7.66 -0.93 4.48
CA LYS A 61 -6.25 -1.16 4.84
C LYS A 61 -5.46 0.09 5.22
N ALA A 62 -6.00 1.30 5.08
CA ALA A 62 -5.27 2.54 5.38
C ALA A 62 -4.66 2.57 6.81
N THR A 63 -5.43 2.14 7.82
CA THR A 63 -4.96 2.08 9.21
C THR A 63 -3.86 1.02 9.40
N GLU A 64 -4.03 -0.14 8.78
CA GLU A 64 -3.05 -1.24 8.80
C GLU A 64 -1.72 -0.79 8.18
N LEU A 65 -1.77 -0.24 6.97
CA LEU A 65 -0.62 0.32 6.25
C LEU A 65 0.09 1.40 7.08
N THR A 66 -0.67 2.32 7.67
CA THR A 66 -0.11 3.38 8.52
C THR A 66 0.69 2.81 9.68
N ASN A 67 0.11 1.86 10.43
CA ASN A 67 0.77 1.26 11.59
C ASN A 67 1.99 0.42 11.20
N MET A 68 1.90 -0.34 10.10
CA MET A 68 2.99 -1.16 9.60
C MET A 68 4.21 -0.32 9.20
N PHE A 69 3.99 0.76 8.45
CA PHE A 69 5.06 1.63 7.97
C PHE A 69 5.60 2.56 9.05
N LYS A 70 4.80 2.93 10.07
CA LYS A 70 5.28 3.75 11.20
C LYS A 70 6.52 3.16 11.89
N GLN A 71 6.62 1.84 11.92
CA GLN A 71 7.73 1.08 12.51
C GLN A 71 8.87 0.75 11.52
N GLY A 72 8.79 1.22 10.27
CA GLY A 72 9.82 0.96 9.25
C GLY A 72 11.04 1.87 9.37
N ALA A 73 12.10 1.56 8.60
CA ALA A 73 13.27 2.43 8.49
C ALA A 73 12.93 3.80 7.87
N PRO A 74 13.64 4.89 8.21
CA PRO A 74 13.29 6.25 7.77
C PRO A 74 13.06 6.42 6.27
N GLN A 75 13.88 5.79 5.44
CA GLN A 75 13.74 5.85 3.97
C GLN A 75 12.44 5.18 3.50
N VAL A 76 12.09 4.03 4.09
CA VAL A 76 10.84 3.30 3.79
C VAL A 76 9.64 4.11 4.24
N LYS A 77 9.70 4.76 5.41
CA LYS A 77 8.65 5.65 5.93
C LYS A 77 8.33 6.77 4.93
N GLN A 78 9.37 7.44 4.42
CA GLN A 78 9.22 8.54 3.45
C GLN A 78 8.65 8.05 2.12
N GLN A 79 9.17 6.94 1.59
CA GLN A 79 8.70 6.37 0.32
C GLN A 79 7.25 5.91 0.41
N ALA A 80 6.89 5.21 1.49
CA ALA A 80 5.53 4.75 1.73
C ALA A 80 4.56 5.94 1.86
N TYR A 81 4.92 6.97 2.64
CA TYR A 81 4.09 8.16 2.77
C TYR A 81 3.83 8.86 1.42
N ALA A 82 4.88 9.10 0.63
CA ALA A 82 4.75 9.71 -0.69
C ALA A 82 3.87 8.88 -1.64
N THR A 83 4.03 7.56 -1.61
CA THR A 83 3.27 6.64 -2.47
C THR A 83 1.80 6.58 -2.05
N LEU A 84 1.53 6.44 -0.75
CA LEU A 84 0.17 6.32 -0.21
C LEU A 84 -0.63 7.61 -0.41
N THR A 85 -0.03 8.78 -0.20
CA THR A 85 -0.71 10.07 -0.42
C THR A 85 -1.01 10.33 -1.90
N ALA A 86 -0.18 9.81 -2.82
CA ALA A 86 -0.45 9.88 -4.26
C ALA A 86 -1.57 8.93 -4.71
N LEU A 87 -1.63 7.73 -4.12
CA LEU A 87 -2.63 6.71 -4.49
C LEU A 87 -3.99 6.93 -3.82
N ASP A 88 -3.98 7.43 -2.59
CA ASP A 88 -5.13 7.59 -1.72
C ASP A 88 -5.07 8.92 -0.94
N PRO A 89 -5.33 10.05 -1.64
CA PRO A 89 -5.29 11.37 -1.02
C PRO A 89 -6.32 11.54 0.11
N SER A 90 -7.41 10.76 0.09
CA SER A 90 -8.48 10.80 1.10
C SER A 90 -8.02 10.41 2.50
N ASN A 91 -6.96 9.62 2.64
CA ASN A 91 -6.43 9.19 3.94
C ASN A 91 -5.09 9.85 4.31
N THR A 92 -4.73 10.98 3.67
CA THR A 92 -3.46 11.70 3.92
C THR A 92 -3.23 11.99 5.41
N ASP A 93 -4.27 12.39 6.15
CA ASP A 93 -4.16 12.67 7.59
C ASP A 93 -3.74 11.43 8.39
N LYS A 94 -4.22 10.24 8.01
CA LYS A 94 -3.79 8.97 8.61
C LYS A 94 -2.33 8.70 8.25
N TYR A 95 -1.98 8.81 6.98
CA TYR A 95 -0.61 8.54 6.50
C TYR A 95 0.42 9.50 7.09
N SER A 96 0.04 10.72 7.48
CA SER A 96 0.94 11.66 8.17
C SER A 96 1.55 11.08 9.45
N GLN A 97 0.84 10.15 10.10
CA GLN A 97 1.32 9.46 11.31
C GLN A 97 2.48 8.51 11.03
N ILE A 98 2.70 8.12 9.76
CA ILE A 98 3.88 7.35 9.36
C ILE A 98 5.10 8.19 9.69
N LEU A 99 5.14 9.48 9.39
CA LEU A 99 6.33 10.32 9.58
C LEU A 99 6.58 10.76 11.04
N ARG A 100 5.62 10.48 11.93
CA ARG A 100 5.76 10.75 13.36
C ARG A 100 6.54 9.64 14.08
#